data_AF-A0A959GH03-F1
#
_entry.id   AF-A0A959GH03-F1
#
_cell.length_a   1.000
_cell.length_b   1.000
_cell.length_c   1.000
_cell.angle_alpha   90.00
_cell.angle_beta   90.00
_cell.angle_gamma   90.00
#
_symmetry.space_group_name_H-M   'P 1'
#
loop_
_entity.id
_entity.type
_entity.pdbx_description
1 polymer ?
#
loop_
_entity_poly.entity_id
_entity_poly.type
_entity_poly.pdbx_seq_one_letter_code
_entity_poly.pdbx_strand_id
1 'polypeptide(L)'
;PRNPGTQKPRNPATRNPEPSPPQPLRTIDDVRTRLKGLLKDSDFKGVFDLLNQIIDDRSSRENDVIMQQSQYSSISNQMRSGLVDPNFANITLNRIRFALTSIVDELEASDLKAGVLQPEAAMGSTGNGGAYLNELERQGLQEQAETLQRKLNHFRLELAKAYDSNQKFALQEQIAETERQLRDIKAKLE
;
A
#
# COMPACT_ATOMS: atom_id res chain seq x y z
N PRO A 1 33.22 -20.69 -64.11
CA PRO A 1 33.51 -19.92 -62.87
C PRO A 1 32.35 -18.97 -62.53
N ARG A 2 31.39 -19.46 -61.72
CA ARG A 2 30.24 -18.70 -61.21
C ARG A 2 30.40 -18.58 -59.70
N ASN A 3 30.34 -17.35 -59.20
CA ASN A 3 30.47 -16.99 -57.79
C ASN A 3 29.05 -16.82 -57.22
N PRO A 4 28.57 -17.65 -56.27
CA PRO A 4 27.28 -17.42 -55.62
C PRO A 4 27.46 -16.63 -54.32
N GLY A 5 26.58 -15.66 -54.12
CA GLY A 5 26.59 -14.76 -52.98
C GLY A 5 26.36 -15.45 -51.63
N THR A 6 27.04 -14.94 -50.61
CA THR A 6 26.79 -15.26 -49.21
C THR A 6 26.04 -14.11 -48.55
N GLN A 7 24.83 -14.43 -48.12
CA GLN A 7 23.92 -13.57 -47.40
C GLN A 7 24.48 -13.23 -46.01
N LYS A 8 24.37 -11.96 -45.65
CA LYS A 8 24.63 -11.39 -44.34
C LYS A 8 23.58 -11.92 -43.34
N PRO A 9 23.94 -12.57 -42.21
CA PRO A 9 22.96 -12.90 -41.21
C PRO A 9 22.49 -11.64 -40.48
N ARG A 10 21.17 -11.47 -40.45
CA ARG A 10 20.43 -10.41 -39.76
C ARG A 10 20.69 -10.48 -38.26
N ASN A 11 20.92 -9.32 -37.65
CA ASN A 11 20.81 -9.08 -36.21
C ASN A 11 19.53 -9.73 -35.66
N PRO A 12 19.58 -10.55 -34.59
CA PRO A 12 18.40 -10.83 -33.81
C PRO A 12 18.01 -9.54 -33.07
N ALA A 13 16.76 -9.16 -33.25
CA ALA A 13 16.11 -8.04 -32.59
C ALA A 13 16.40 -8.04 -31.08
N THR A 14 16.75 -6.86 -30.57
CA THR A 14 16.57 -6.44 -29.18
C THR A 14 15.11 -6.67 -28.79
N ARG A 15 14.79 -7.87 -28.28
CA ARG A 15 13.59 -8.07 -27.48
C ARG A 15 13.81 -7.28 -26.20
N ASN A 16 13.08 -6.17 -26.06
CA ASN A 16 12.85 -5.57 -24.75
C ASN A 16 12.48 -6.71 -23.78
N PRO A 17 13.15 -6.86 -22.64
CA PRO A 17 12.75 -7.86 -21.67
C PRO A 17 11.32 -7.53 -21.25
N GLU A 18 10.45 -8.51 -21.48
CA GLU A 18 9.11 -8.61 -20.92
C GLU A 18 9.18 -8.28 -19.42
N PRO A 19 8.29 -7.44 -18.88
CA PRO A 19 8.34 -7.07 -17.47
C PRO A 19 8.20 -8.34 -16.64
N SER A 20 9.27 -8.68 -15.92
CA SER A 20 9.29 -9.81 -15.01
C SER A 20 8.05 -9.79 -14.12
N PRO A 21 7.36 -10.93 -13.92
CA PRO A 21 6.23 -11.00 -13.00
C PRO A 21 6.65 -10.43 -11.63
N PRO A 22 5.74 -9.74 -10.92
CA PRO A 22 6.08 -9.07 -9.67
C PRO A 22 6.69 -10.08 -8.71
N GLN A 23 7.99 -9.92 -8.41
CA GLN A 23 8.69 -10.84 -7.55
C GLN A 23 7.98 -10.87 -6.19
N PRO A 24 7.80 -12.06 -5.58
CA PRO A 24 7.26 -12.16 -4.24
C PRO A 24 8.13 -11.35 -3.27
N LEU A 25 7.49 -10.56 -2.39
CA LEU A 25 8.17 -9.76 -1.39
C LEU A 25 8.67 -10.69 -0.27
N ARG A 26 9.93 -11.13 -0.36
CA ARG A 26 10.50 -12.10 0.59
C ARG A 26 11.23 -11.38 1.73
N THR A 27 11.87 -10.27 1.42
CA THR A 27 12.68 -9.49 2.35
C THR A 27 12.29 -8.02 2.35
N ILE A 28 12.69 -7.29 3.40
CA ILE A 28 12.56 -5.84 3.46
C ILE A 28 13.32 -5.15 2.31
N ASP A 29 14.44 -5.74 1.85
CA ASP A 29 15.21 -5.18 0.74
C ASP A 29 14.51 -5.34 -0.61
N ASP A 30 13.69 -6.39 -0.79
CA ASP A 30 12.82 -6.54 -1.97
C ASP A 30 11.74 -5.45 -1.99
N VAL A 31 11.16 -5.16 -0.83
CA VAL A 31 10.18 -4.08 -0.65
C VAL A 31 10.81 -2.73 -1.00
N ARG A 32 11.97 -2.42 -0.42
CA ARG A 32 12.70 -1.16 -0.68
C ARG A 32 13.09 -1.05 -2.15
N THR A 33 13.62 -2.12 -2.75
CA THR A 33 13.97 -2.16 -4.17
C THR A 33 12.76 -1.84 -5.05
N ARG A 34 11.61 -2.46 -4.76
CA ARG A 34 10.38 -2.23 -5.53
C ARG A 34 9.88 -0.78 -5.40
N LEU A 35 9.86 -0.24 -4.19
CA LEU A 35 9.45 1.15 -3.94
C LEU A 35 10.39 2.17 -4.61
N LYS A 36 11.71 1.93 -4.57
CA LYS A 36 12.70 2.76 -5.28
C LYS A 36 12.53 2.71 -6.80
N GLY A 37 12.16 1.54 -7.34
CA GLY A 37 11.81 1.41 -8.76
C GLY A 37 10.65 2.32 -9.15
N LEU A 38 9.55 2.26 -8.39
CA LEU A 38 8.37 3.11 -8.63
C LEU A 38 8.69 4.61 -8.49
N LEU A 39 9.51 5.00 -7.50
CA LEU A 39 9.96 6.39 -7.33
C LEU A 39 10.81 6.89 -8.50
N LYS A 40 11.67 6.03 -9.06
CA LYS A 40 12.49 6.34 -10.23
C LYS A 40 11.62 6.60 -11.46
N ASP A 41 10.55 5.82 -11.63
CA ASP A 41 9.61 5.95 -12.73
C ASP A 41 8.59 7.08 -12.50
N SER A 42 8.69 7.81 -11.38
CA SER A 42 7.74 8.86 -10.98
C SER A 42 6.31 8.36 -10.80
N ASP A 43 6.12 7.06 -10.57
CA ASP A 43 4.82 6.46 -10.30
C ASP A 43 4.45 6.64 -8.81
N PHE A 44 4.18 7.89 -8.43
CA PHE A 44 3.79 8.24 -7.07
C PHE A 44 2.54 7.48 -6.63
N LYS A 45 1.59 7.27 -7.54
CA LYS A 45 0.36 6.53 -7.23
C LYS A 45 0.70 5.08 -6.86
N GLY A 46 1.52 4.41 -7.67
CA GLY A 46 1.99 3.04 -7.37
C GLY A 46 2.77 2.97 -6.06
N VAL A 47 3.58 3.98 -5.73
CA VAL A 47 4.27 4.06 -4.43
C VAL A 47 3.26 4.09 -3.28
N PHE A 48 2.28 5.00 -3.32
CA PHE A 48 1.27 5.11 -2.26
C PHE A 48 0.41 3.87 -2.16
N ASP A 49 -0.02 3.28 -3.28
CA ASP A 49 -0.81 2.05 -3.30
C ASP A 49 -0.05 0.91 -2.63
N LEU A 50 1.24 0.74 -2.94
CA LEU A 50 2.07 -0.30 -2.34
C LEU A 50 2.31 -0.04 -0.85
N LEU A 51 2.66 1.19 -0.45
CA LEU A 51 2.88 1.55 0.95
C LEU A 51 1.62 1.32 1.80
N ASN A 52 0.44 1.75 1.34
CA ASN A 52 -0.83 1.52 2.03
C ASN A 52 -1.20 0.03 2.13
N GLN A 53 -0.77 -0.78 1.17
CA GLN A 53 -0.97 -2.21 1.21
C GLN A 53 -0.11 -2.87 2.30
N ILE A 54 1.15 -2.44 2.44
CA ILE A 54 2.16 -3.17 3.22
C ILE A 54 2.49 -2.58 4.57
N ILE A 55 2.32 -1.27 4.80
CA ILE A 55 2.65 -0.62 6.07
C ILE A 55 1.61 -0.96 7.12
N ASP A 56 2.07 -1.34 8.31
CA ASP A 56 1.21 -1.56 9.47
C ASP A 56 0.62 -0.23 9.97
N ASP A 57 -0.69 -0.21 10.22
CA ASP A 57 -1.44 0.95 10.73
C ASP A 57 -0.94 1.42 12.13
N ARG A 58 -0.05 0.67 12.80
CA ARG A 58 0.60 1.08 14.06
C ARG A 58 1.97 1.69 13.85
N SER A 59 2.54 1.60 12.64
CA SER A 59 3.83 2.21 12.32
C SER A 59 3.69 3.72 12.30
N SER A 60 4.68 4.43 12.85
CA SER A 60 4.77 5.89 12.68
C SER A 60 4.87 6.30 11.21
N ARG A 61 5.36 5.40 10.35
CA ARG A 61 5.50 5.63 8.90
C ARG A 61 4.15 5.74 8.18
N GLU A 62 3.08 5.16 8.72
CA GLU A 62 1.75 5.30 8.14
C GLU A 62 1.33 6.77 8.07
N ASN A 63 1.54 7.53 9.15
CA ASN A 63 1.20 8.95 9.21
C ASN A 63 2.00 9.77 8.21
N ASP A 64 3.29 9.47 8.05
CA ASP A 64 4.16 10.12 7.07
C ASP A 64 3.64 9.86 5.65
N VAL A 65 3.25 8.62 5.36
CA VAL A 65 2.70 8.23 4.05
C VAL A 65 1.37 8.92 3.77
N ILE A 66 0.45 8.97 4.73
CA ILE A 66 -0.83 9.69 4.60
C ILE A 66 -0.59 11.18 4.32
N MET A 67 0.35 11.80 5.04
CA MET A 67 0.69 13.20 4.84
C MET A 67 1.21 13.44 3.42
N GLN A 68 2.16 12.63 2.95
CA GLN A 68 2.70 12.77 1.60
C GLN A 68 1.64 12.49 0.53
N GLN A 69 0.74 11.53 0.75
CA GLN A 69 -0.35 11.19 -0.16
C GLN A 69 -1.36 12.33 -0.29
N SER A 70 -1.68 13.01 0.82
CA SER A 70 -2.53 14.20 0.83
C SER A 70 -1.90 15.35 0.03
N GLN A 71 -0.61 15.63 0.25
CA GLN A 71 0.13 16.65 -0.51
C GLN A 71 0.15 16.33 -2.00
N TYR A 72 0.44 15.08 -2.36
CA TYR A 72 0.45 14.62 -3.75
C TYR A 72 -0.93 14.77 -4.41
N SER A 73 -2.00 14.40 -3.72
CA SER A 73 -3.37 14.51 -4.23
C SER A 73 -3.75 15.97 -4.47
N SER A 74 -3.41 16.85 -3.53
CA SER A 74 -3.64 18.29 -3.66
C SER A 74 -2.93 18.88 -4.88
N ILE A 75 -1.62 18.66 -5.01
CA ILE A 75 -0.86 19.20 -6.14
C ILE A 75 -1.30 18.59 -7.47
N SER A 76 -1.61 17.29 -7.51
CA SER A 76 -2.12 16.62 -8.70
C SER A 76 -3.48 17.17 -9.14
N ASN A 77 -4.34 17.56 -8.19
CA ASN A 77 -5.61 18.20 -8.50
C ASN A 77 -5.41 19.61 -9.04
N GLN A 78 -4.53 20.40 -8.42
CA GLN A 78 -4.20 21.75 -8.87
C GLN A 78 -3.56 21.77 -10.27
N MET A 79 -2.69 20.80 -10.57
CA MET A 79 -2.11 20.63 -11.90
C MET A 79 -3.19 20.29 -12.93
N ARG A 80 -4.10 19.37 -12.61
CA ARG A 80 -5.20 18.98 -13.51
C ARG A 80 -6.19 20.11 -13.76
N SER A 81 -6.41 20.99 -12.79
CA SER A 81 -7.27 22.16 -12.94
C SER A 81 -6.57 23.39 -13.53
N GLY A 82 -5.26 23.32 -13.78
CA GLY A 82 -4.46 24.44 -14.29
C GLY A 82 -4.31 25.59 -13.29
N LEU A 83 -4.55 25.35 -12.00
CA LEU A 83 -4.53 26.36 -10.93
C LEU A 83 -3.14 26.57 -10.30
N VAL A 84 -2.11 25.90 -10.80
CA VAL A 84 -0.76 25.95 -10.24
C VAL A 84 0.29 26.17 -11.32
N ASP A 85 1.30 26.96 -10.97
CA ASP A 85 2.47 27.14 -11.80
C ASP A 85 3.23 25.80 -11.97
N PRO A 86 3.62 25.42 -13.21
CA PRO A 86 4.32 24.17 -13.47
C PRO A 86 5.66 24.03 -12.72
N ASN A 87 6.40 25.12 -12.51
CA ASN A 87 7.68 25.05 -11.79
C ASN A 87 7.43 24.81 -10.30
N PHE A 88 6.43 25.48 -9.72
CA PHE A 88 6.02 25.22 -8.35
C PHE A 88 5.56 23.77 -8.14
N ALA A 89 4.78 23.24 -9.09
CA ALA A 89 4.34 21.84 -9.04
C ALA A 89 5.52 20.87 -9.10
N ASN A 90 6.48 21.10 -10.00
CA ASN A 90 7.68 20.27 -10.10
C ASN A 90 8.53 20.31 -8.83
N ILE A 91 8.71 21.48 -8.22
CA ILE A 91 9.41 21.61 -6.93
C ILE A 91 8.69 20.80 -5.84
N THR A 92 7.37 20.88 -5.79
CA THR A 92 6.55 20.15 -4.81
C THR A 92 6.66 18.63 -5.02
N LEU A 93 6.55 18.15 -6.27
CA LEU A 93 6.72 16.73 -6.58
C LEU A 93 8.12 16.20 -6.24
N ASN A 94 9.17 17.01 -6.45
CA ASN A 94 10.53 16.66 -6.05
C ASN A 94 10.68 16.56 -4.52
N ARG A 95 10.02 17.44 -3.76
CA ARG A 95 9.99 17.36 -2.28
C ARG A 95 9.27 16.10 -1.81
N ILE A 96 8.13 15.77 -2.41
CA ILE A 96 7.39 14.53 -2.14
C ILE A 96 8.27 13.32 -2.46
N ARG A 97 8.95 13.30 -3.62
CA ARG A 97 9.88 12.21 -3.97
C ARG A 97 10.99 12.06 -2.94
N PHE A 98 11.59 13.17 -2.48
CA PHE A 98 12.64 13.12 -1.47
C PHE A 98 12.13 12.55 -0.14
N ALA A 99 10.97 13.01 0.33
CA ALA A 99 10.35 12.51 1.55
C ALA A 99 10.01 11.01 1.45
N LEU A 100 9.43 10.57 0.33
CA LEU A 100 9.15 9.16 0.09
C LEU A 100 10.43 8.32 0.03
N THR A 101 11.50 8.83 -0.57
CA THR A 101 12.80 8.14 -0.56
C THR A 101 13.32 7.95 0.87
N SER A 102 13.23 8.97 1.73
CA SER A 102 13.62 8.85 3.14
C SER A 102 12.75 7.83 3.90
N ILE A 103 11.43 7.85 3.70
CA ILE A 103 10.53 6.83 4.28
C ILE A 103 10.96 5.43 3.83
N VAL A 104 11.27 5.24 2.55
CA VAL A 104 11.69 3.93 1.99
C VAL A 104 13.05 3.49 2.54
N ASP A 105 14.00 4.41 2.67
CA ASP A 105 15.34 4.11 3.19
C ASP A 105 15.30 3.72 4.68
N GLU A 106 14.41 4.34 5.43
CA GLU A 106 14.24 4.09 6.87
C GLU A 106 13.17 3.05 7.21
N LEU A 107 12.55 2.43 6.19
CA LEU A 107 11.48 1.44 6.37
C LEU A 107 12.04 0.17 7.00
N GLU A 108 11.48 -0.27 8.12
CA GLU A 108 11.90 -1.49 8.83
C GLU A 108 10.89 -2.62 8.67
N ALA A 109 11.30 -3.85 8.99
CA ALA A 109 10.39 -5.01 8.94
C ALA A 109 9.23 -4.89 9.95
N SER A 110 9.45 -4.19 11.08
CA SER A 110 8.42 -3.88 12.08
C SER A 110 7.38 -2.86 11.61
N ASP A 111 7.69 -2.10 10.56
CA ASP A 111 6.74 -1.16 9.96
C ASP A 111 5.76 -1.84 9.01
N LEU A 112 5.96 -3.12 8.72
CA LEU A 112 5.16 -3.87 7.76
C LEU A 112 4.08 -4.71 8.46
N LYS A 113 2.93 -4.85 7.81
CA LYS A 113 1.87 -5.76 8.23
C LYS A 113 2.41 -7.19 8.34
N ALA A 114 1.91 -7.92 9.32
CA ALA A 114 2.21 -9.34 9.47
C ALA A 114 1.87 -10.12 8.19
N GLY A 115 2.78 -10.99 7.74
CA GLY A 115 2.59 -11.82 6.55
C GLY A 115 2.96 -11.17 5.21
N VAL A 116 3.39 -9.90 5.20
CA VAL A 116 3.94 -9.24 3.99
C VAL A 116 5.25 -9.90 3.57
N LEU A 117 6.11 -10.20 4.54
CA LEU A 117 7.38 -10.89 4.32
C LEU A 117 7.17 -12.39 4.45
N GLN A 118 7.44 -13.14 3.39
CA GLN A 118 7.43 -14.60 3.44
C GLN A 118 8.84 -15.13 3.69
N PRO A 119 9.13 -15.75 4.86
CA PRO A 119 10.42 -16.36 5.11
C PRO A 119 10.64 -17.55 4.17
N GLU A 120 11.88 -17.72 3.73
CA GLU A 120 12.31 -18.73 2.74
C GLU A 120 12.05 -20.19 3.17
N ALA A 121 11.68 -20.43 4.43
CA ALA A 121 11.49 -21.76 5.02
C ALA A 121 10.00 -22.13 5.18
N ALA A 122 9.30 -22.36 4.07
CA ALA A 122 8.03 -23.10 4.08
C ALA A 122 7.86 -23.98 2.83
N MET A 123 8.95 -24.53 2.30
CA MET A 123 8.89 -25.74 1.49
C MET A 123 9.38 -26.91 2.34
N GLY A 124 8.48 -27.47 3.14
CA GLY A 124 8.72 -28.72 3.85
C GLY A 124 8.10 -28.75 5.24
N SER A 125 6.83 -29.10 5.34
CA SER A 125 6.40 -30.16 6.25
C SER A 125 4.94 -30.52 6.00
N THR A 126 4.73 -31.76 5.60
CA THR A 126 3.43 -32.42 5.49
C THR A 126 2.87 -32.67 6.88
N GLY A 127 1.64 -32.20 7.17
CA GLY A 127 0.80 -32.73 8.25
C GLY A 127 0.02 -31.68 9.05
N ASN A 128 -1.32 -31.74 8.96
CA ASN A 128 -2.30 -31.01 9.78
C ASN A 128 -2.42 -29.47 9.58
N GLY A 129 -2.63 -29.01 8.35
CA GLY A 129 -2.89 -27.60 8.04
C GLY A 129 -4.34 -27.11 8.24
N GLY A 130 -5.33 -27.99 8.41
CA GLY A 130 -6.75 -27.59 8.40
C GLY A 130 -7.30 -26.97 9.69
N ALA A 131 -6.73 -27.29 10.85
CA ALA A 131 -7.23 -26.81 12.14
C ALA A 131 -6.60 -25.47 12.55
N TYR A 132 -5.29 -25.31 12.34
CA TYR A 132 -4.55 -24.10 12.69
C TYR A 132 -4.90 -22.88 11.82
N LEU A 133 -5.22 -23.10 10.53
CA LEU A 133 -5.66 -22.02 9.65
C LEU A 133 -7.01 -21.42 10.12
N ASN A 134 -7.95 -22.25 10.57
CA ASN A 134 -9.23 -21.80 11.12
C ASN A 134 -9.06 -21.06 12.46
N GLU A 135 -8.13 -21.49 13.31
CA GLU A 135 -7.87 -20.85 14.60
C GLU A 135 -7.23 -19.46 14.43
N LEU A 136 -6.26 -19.34 13.51
CA LEU A 136 -5.60 -18.08 13.19
C LEU A 136 -6.54 -17.11 12.46
N GLU A 137 -7.39 -17.61 11.57
CA GLU A 137 -8.42 -16.81 10.90
C GLU A 137 -9.48 -16.31 11.90
N ARG A 138 -9.90 -17.16 12.85
CA ARG A 138 -10.78 -16.75 13.96
C ARG A 138 -10.13 -15.69 14.85
N GLN A 139 -8.85 -15.85 15.21
CA GLN A 139 -8.12 -14.84 15.98
C GLN A 139 -8.03 -13.51 15.23
N GLY A 140 -7.69 -13.54 13.93
CA GLY A 140 -7.65 -12.35 13.08
C GLY A 140 -9.01 -11.65 12.97
N LEU A 141 -10.10 -12.40 12.80
CA LEU A 141 -11.45 -11.86 12.79
C LEU A 141 -11.86 -11.28 14.16
N GLN A 142 -11.43 -11.89 15.27
CA GLN A 142 -11.64 -11.35 16.63
C GLN A 142 -10.91 -10.03 16.84
N GLU A 143 -9.64 -9.93 16.43
CA GLU A 143 -8.85 -8.70 16.53
C GLU A 143 -9.43 -7.59 15.65
N GLN A 144 -9.94 -7.92 14.47
CA GLN A 144 -10.66 -6.99 13.60
C GLN A 144 -11.95 -6.50 14.26
N ALA A 145 -12.74 -7.41 14.86
CA ALA A 145 -13.96 -7.04 15.57
C ALA A 145 -13.67 -6.12 16.77
N GLU A 146 -12.62 -6.39 17.53
CA GLU A 146 -12.19 -5.54 18.66
C GLU A 146 -11.71 -4.16 18.19
N THR A 147 -10.98 -4.12 17.07
CA THR A 147 -10.49 -2.86 16.49
C THR A 147 -11.65 -2.01 15.97
N LEU A 148 -12.61 -2.61 15.26
CA LEU A 148 -13.83 -1.93 14.84
C LEU A 148 -14.64 -1.45 16.04
N GLN A 149 -14.74 -2.25 17.11
CA GLN A 149 -15.43 -1.85 18.33
C GLN A 149 -14.77 -0.63 19.00
N ARG A 150 -13.42 -0.57 19.02
CA ARG A 150 -12.67 0.58 19.53
C ARG A 150 -12.87 1.82 18.66
N LYS A 151 -12.80 1.71 17.33
CA LYS A 151 -13.09 2.82 16.39
C LYS A 151 -14.51 3.36 16.59
N LEU A 152 -15.47 2.46 16.76
CA LEU A 152 -16.88 2.80 16.98
C LEU A 152 -17.08 3.54 18.31
N ASN A 153 -16.41 3.11 19.38
CA ASN A 153 -16.42 3.83 20.66
C ASN A 153 -15.79 5.22 20.53
N HIS A 154 -14.72 5.36 19.76
CA HIS A 154 -14.08 6.64 19.48
C HIS A 154 -15.01 7.59 18.70
N PHE A 155 -15.60 7.14 17.58
CA PHE A 155 -16.54 7.97 16.82
C PHE A 155 -17.77 8.38 17.63
N ARG A 156 -18.29 7.49 18.50
CA ARG A 156 -19.38 7.84 19.42
C ARG A 156 -18.97 8.93 20.43
N LEU A 157 -17.74 8.89 20.92
CA LEU A 157 -17.20 9.91 21.81
C LEU A 157 -16.99 11.24 21.08
N GLU A 158 -16.49 11.21 19.84
CA GLU A 158 -16.33 12.40 19.01
C GLU A 158 -17.67 13.01 18.62
N LEU A 159 -18.67 12.17 18.31
CA LEU A 159 -20.03 12.60 18.02
C LEU A 159 -20.64 13.32 19.23
N ALA A 160 -20.38 12.81 20.44
CA ALA A 160 -20.83 13.45 21.68
C ALA A 160 -20.14 14.81 21.94
N LYS A 161 -18.92 15.01 21.43
CA LYS A 161 -18.14 16.25 21.54
C LYS A 161 -18.35 17.20 20.36
N ALA A 162 -18.93 16.74 19.26
CA ALA A 162 -19.16 17.55 18.08
C ALA A 162 -20.27 18.58 18.34
N TYR A 163 -20.02 19.83 17.96
CA TYR A 163 -20.99 20.93 18.07
C TYR A 163 -21.59 21.31 16.71
N ASP A 164 -20.86 21.06 15.61
CA ASP A 164 -21.29 21.36 14.25
C ASP A 164 -22.15 20.24 13.64
N SER A 165 -23.14 20.62 12.84
CA SER A 165 -24.11 19.67 12.25
C SER A 165 -23.51 18.82 11.12
N ASN A 166 -22.59 19.38 10.33
CA ASN A 166 -21.93 18.63 9.25
C ASN A 166 -20.93 17.63 9.83
N GLN A 167 -20.21 18.02 10.88
CA GLN A 167 -19.32 17.11 11.62
C GLN A 167 -20.10 15.95 12.26
N LYS A 168 -21.26 16.23 12.87
CA LYS A 168 -22.15 15.20 13.40
C LYS A 168 -22.63 14.23 12.33
N PHE A 169 -23.03 14.75 11.17
CA PHE A 169 -23.49 13.92 10.05
C PHE A 169 -22.39 12.98 9.53
N ALA A 170 -21.17 13.50 9.32
CA ALA A 170 -20.04 12.69 8.89
C ALA A 170 -19.68 11.60 9.90
N LEU A 171 -19.68 11.93 11.20
CA LEU A 171 -19.43 10.95 12.27
C LEU A 171 -20.55 9.90 12.36
N GLN A 172 -21.81 10.28 12.14
CA GLN A 172 -22.92 9.33 12.08
C GLN A 172 -22.79 8.34 10.93
N GLU A 173 -22.38 8.81 9.74
CA GLU A 173 -22.13 7.95 8.59
C GLU A 173 -20.97 6.98 8.86
N GLN A 174 -19.88 7.48 9.45
CA GLN A 174 -18.74 6.65 9.85
C GLN A 174 -19.11 5.61 10.92
N ILE A 175 -19.95 5.95 11.88
CA ILE A 175 -20.49 5.01 12.87
C ILE A 175 -21.32 3.92 12.19
N ALA A 176 -22.22 4.30 11.28
CA ALA A 176 -23.11 3.37 10.59
C ALA A 176 -22.32 2.36 9.73
N GLU A 177 -21.30 2.83 9.02
CA GLU A 177 -20.42 1.98 8.21
C GLU A 177 -19.58 1.05 9.10
N THR A 178 -19.02 1.56 10.20
CA THR A 178 -18.23 0.74 11.15
C THR A 178 -19.10 -0.32 11.82
N GLU A 179 -20.36 0.01 12.17
CA GLU A 179 -21.34 -0.94 12.70
C GLU A 179 -21.68 -2.03 11.70
N ARG A 180 -21.78 -1.68 10.40
CA ARG A 180 -22.02 -2.66 9.34
C ARG A 180 -20.85 -3.63 9.21
N GLN A 181 -19.63 -3.11 9.13
CA GLN A 181 -18.42 -3.93 9.06
C GLN A 181 -18.28 -4.84 10.27
N LEU A 182 -18.60 -4.34 11.46
CA LEU A 182 -18.55 -5.14 12.69
C LEU A 182 -19.62 -6.24 12.70
N ARG A 183 -20.82 -5.99 12.17
CA ARG A 183 -21.83 -7.05 11.97
C ARG A 183 -21.35 -8.11 10.98
N ASP A 184 -20.76 -7.69 9.86
CA ASP A 184 -20.27 -8.61 8.83
C ASP A 184 -19.13 -9.49 9.35
N ILE A 185 -18.25 -8.96 10.20
CA ILE A 185 -17.18 -9.74 10.84
C ILE A 185 -17.74 -10.67 11.93
N LYS A 186 -18.70 -10.21 12.74
CA LYS A 186 -19.36 -11.08 13.72
C LYS A 186 -20.12 -12.23 13.07
N ALA A 187 -20.78 -11.99 11.93
CA ALA A 187 -21.46 -13.03 11.16
C ALA A 187 -20.49 -14.06 10.53
N LYS A 188 -19.21 -13.70 10.34
CA LYS A 188 -18.15 -14.64 9.93
C LYS A 188 -17.54 -15.41 11.10
N LEU A 189 -17.77 -14.97 12.33
CA LEU A 189 -17.28 -15.61 13.55
C LEU A 189 -18.28 -16.65 14.12
N GLU A 190 -19.57 -16.50 13.83
CA GLU A 190 -20.64 -17.49 14.11
C GLU A 190 -20.62 -18.68 13.14
#